data_AF-A0A918G4H2-F1
#
_entry.id   AF-A0A918G4H2-F1
#
_cell.length_a   1.000
_cell.length_b   1.000
_cell.length_c   1.000
_cell.angle_alpha   90.00
_cell.angle_beta   90.00
_cell.angle_gamma   90.00
#
_symmetry.space_group_name_H-M   'P 1'
#
loop_
_entity.id
_entity.type
_entity.pdbx_description
1 polymer ?
#
loop_
_entity_poly.entity_id
_entity_poly.type
_entity_poly.pdbx_seq_one_letter_code
_entity_poly.pdbx_strand_id
1 'polypeptide(L)'
;MDPYVRMCSALDRQLTADARGWLTDAVARVGRDPAAVRSAFPAAGRRCGRGPLVDGWTVADAARARLLTALPLRGAALAAEITALHRYGDAAEQRAVLRSLALLEDADASFADRGVPLVREALRGNDTDLIEAALGSYGARHLDHDAYRHAVLKCVFCDIPLDRVAVLAERADHELARMLADFAHERVAAGRDVPADVWPLLRAHPGTLEASGLPAETRSAVPDRRAAALRALDAYAATPTSPAGAA
;
A
#
# COMPACT_ATOMS: atom_id res chain seq x y z
N MET A 1 0.46 -1.68 20.44
CA MET A 1 0.28 -0.21 20.34
C MET A 1 -0.42 0.04 19.03
N ASP A 2 -1.51 0.80 19.03
CA ASP A 2 -2.23 1.20 17.81
C ASP A 2 -1.24 1.83 16.79
N PRO A 3 -1.21 1.36 15.52
CA PRO A 3 -0.36 1.93 14.47
C PRO A 3 -0.45 3.45 14.36
N TYR A 4 -1.63 4.04 14.57
CA TYR A 4 -1.82 5.48 14.58
C TYR A 4 -1.08 6.16 15.74
N VAL A 5 -1.21 5.60 16.95
CA VAL A 5 -0.51 6.10 18.14
C VAL A 5 1.01 6.02 17.96
N ARG A 6 1.50 4.94 17.36
CA ARG A 6 2.92 4.77 17.02
C ARG A 6 3.40 5.83 16.02
N MET A 7 2.64 6.06 14.95
CA MET A 7 2.93 7.08 13.94
C MET A 7 2.96 8.49 14.56
N CYS A 8 1.93 8.87 15.33
CA CYS A 8 1.87 10.17 15.99
C CYS A 8 3.03 10.38 16.96
N SER A 9 3.34 9.37 17.79
CA SER A 9 4.46 9.42 18.74
C SER A 9 5.81 9.54 18.03
N ALA A 10 5.99 8.85 16.89
CA ALA A 10 7.20 8.97 16.08
C ALA A 10 7.32 10.37 15.48
N LEU A 11 6.23 10.91 14.93
CA LEU A 11 6.19 12.26 14.37
C LEU A 11 6.57 13.31 15.43
N ASP A 12 5.93 13.28 16.60
CA ASP A 12 6.18 14.25 17.67
C ASP A 12 7.64 14.24 18.15
N ARG A 13 8.32 13.08 18.13
CA ARG A 13 9.75 12.97 18.45
C ARG A 13 10.66 13.52 17.35
N GLN A 14 10.28 13.40 16.08
CA GLN A 14 11.12 13.80 14.95
C GLN A 14 11.00 15.29 14.60
N LEU A 15 9.87 15.93 14.93
CA LEU A 15 9.68 17.35 14.66
C LEU A 15 10.59 18.23 15.52
N THR A 16 11.17 19.26 14.89
CA THR A 16 11.78 20.39 15.59
C THR A 16 10.72 21.16 16.39
N ALA A 17 11.15 22.00 17.34
CA ALA A 17 10.21 22.83 18.11
C ALA A 17 9.35 23.72 17.21
N ASP A 18 9.96 24.39 16.22
CA ASP A 18 9.27 25.25 15.27
C ASP A 18 8.25 24.49 14.41
N ALA A 19 8.65 23.31 13.90
CA ALA A 19 7.77 22.47 13.09
C ALA A 19 6.58 21.95 13.90
N ARG A 20 6.81 21.56 15.17
CA ARG A 20 5.76 21.13 16.09
C ARG A 20 4.79 22.27 16.43
N GLY A 21 5.31 23.47 16.69
CA GLY A 21 4.51 24.67 16.91
C GLY A 21 3.63 24.98 15.70
N TRP A 22 4.22 25.01 14.50
CA TRP A 22 3.48 25.25 13.26
C TRP A 22 2.37 24.21 13.03
N LEU A 23 2.67 22.92 13.24
CA LEU A 23 1.69 21.85 13.02
C LEU A 23 0.53 21.96 14.03
N THR A 24 0.83 22.27 15.29
CA THR A 24 -0.17 22.48 16.34
C THR A 24 -1.12 23.62 15.97
N ASP A 25 -0.58 24.77 15.55
CA ASP A 25 -1.38 25.93 15.13
C ASP A 25 -2.17 25.67 13.84
N ALA A 26 -1.61 24.90 12.91
CA ALA A 26 -2.28 24.50 11.68
C ALA A 26 -3.46 23.57 11.98
N VAL A 27 -3.26 22.54 12.81
CA VAL A 27 -4.33 21.63 13.27
C VAL A 27 -5.44 22.40 13.98
N ALA A 28 -5.09 23.31 14.91
CA ALA A 28 -6.07 24.12 15.63
C ALA A 28 -6.84 25.09 14.72
N ARG A 29 -6.23 25.59 13.64
CA ARG A 29 -6.93 26.38 12.62
C ARG A 29 -7.87 25.53 11.79
N VAL A 30 -7.42 24.38 11.28
CA VAL A 30 -8.25 23.46 10.49
C VAL A 30 -9.48 23.00 11.28
N GLY A 31 -9.32 22.75 12.58
CA GLY A 31 -10.44 22.39 13.47
C GLY A 31 -11.50 23.48 13.67
N ARG A 32 -11.15 24.76 13.40
CA ARG A 32 -12.08 25.90 13.49
C ARG A 32 -12.61 26.34 12.13
N ASP A 33 -11.78 26.24 11.10
CA ASP A 33 -12.07 26.60 9.73
C ASP A 33 -11.55 25.51 8.79
N PRO A 34 -12.43 24.63 8.27
CA PRO A 34 -12.05 23.57 7.36
C PRO A 34 -11.29 24.07 6.12
N ALA A 35 -11.59 25.27 5.63
CA ALA A 35 -10.95 25.81 4.43
C ALA A 35 -9.44 26.04 4.62
N ALA A 36 -8.98 26.19 5.86
CA ALA A 36 -7.56 26.32 6.18
C ALA A 36 -6.74 25.10 5.73
N VAL A 37 -7.35 23.91 5.63
CA VAL A 37 -6.66 22.67 5.21
C VAL A 37 -6.06 22.82 3.82
N ARG A 38 -6.72 23.56 2.92
CA ARG A 38 -6.31 23.77 1.52
C ARG A 38 -4.97 24.48 1.40
N SER A 39 -4.57 25.24 2.42
CA SER A 39 -3.25 25.89 2.49
C SER A 39 -2.25 25.13 3.38
N ALA A 40 -2.72 24.55 4.49
CA ALA A 40 -1.88 23.86 5.44
C ALA A 40 -1.37 22.52 4.91
N PHE A 41 -2.23 21.76 4.24
CA PHE A 41 -1.92 20.43 3.71
C PHE A 41 -0.76 20.42 2.72
N PRO A 42 -0.71 21.30 1.69
CA PRO A 42 0.44 21.37 0.79
C PRO A 42 1.68 21.99 1.44
N ALA A 43 1.52 22.80 2.50
CA ALA A 43 2.64 23.38 3.23
C ALA A 43 3.35 22.40 4.17
N ALA A 44 2.70 21.30 4.57
CA ALA A 44 3.18 20.36 5.58
C ALA A 44 4.60 19.83 5.28
N GLY A 45 4.89 19.42 4.04
CA GLY A 45 6.22 18.90 3.70
C GLY A 45 7.34 19.94 3.84
N ARG A 46 7.06 21.23 3.56
CA ARG A 46 8.04 22.32 3.73
C ARG A 46 8.22 22.73 5.19
N ARG A 47 7.16 22.58 6.00
CA ARG A 47 7.12 23.04 7.39
C ARG A 47 7.57 21.99 8.39
N CYS A 48 7.26 20.73 8.13
CA CYS A 48 7.55 19.59 8.99
C CYS A 48 8.73 18.76 8.50
N GLY A 49 9.04 18.81 7.20
CA GLY A 49 10.03 17.95 6.56
C GLY A 49 9.39 16.80 5.77
N ARG A 50 10.19 16.16 4.92
CA ARG A 50 9.76 15.09 3.99
C ARG A 50 10.49 13.76 4.24
N GLY A 51 11.29 13.67 5.30
CA GLY A 51 12.09 12.49 5.59
C GLY A 51 11.23 11.27 5.96
N PRO A 52 11.81 10.06 5.92
CA PRO A 52 11.13 8.85 6.35
C PRO A 52 10.75 8.91 7.83
N LEU A 53 9.70 8.16 8.16
CA LEU A 53 9.14 7.88 9.48
C LEU A 53 8.96 6.34 9.61
N VAL A 54 8.20 5.89 10.61
CA VAL A 54 7.89 4.48 10.84
C VAL A 54 6.93 3.91 9.79
N ASP A 55 6.99 2.60 9.57
CA ASP A 55 6.02 1.84 8.75
C ASP A 55 5.82 2.42 7.33
N GLY A 56 6.93 2.89 6.74
CA GLY A 56 6.96 3.47 5.40
C GLY A 56 6.32 4.86 5.28
N TRP A 57 5.82 5.44 6.37
CA TRP A 57 5.32 6.82 6.36
C TRP A 57 6.48 7.80 6.17
N THR A 58 6.19 8.99 5.66
CA THR A 58 7.09 10.14 5.79
C THR A 58 6.56 11.10 6.84
N VAL A 59 7.43 11.99 7.32
CA VAL A 59 7.05 13.10 8.22
C VAL A 59 5.95 13.96 7.59
N ALA A 60 6.02 14.20 6.27
CA ALA A 60 5.02 14.97 5.55
C ALA A 60 3.65 14.27 5.54
N ASP A 61 3.62 12.95 5.35
CA ASP A 61 2.36 12.19 5.33
C ASP A 61 1.70 12.19 6.70
N ALA A 62 2.48 11.95 7.76
CA ALA A 62 1.94 11.92 9.12
C ALA A 62 1.44 13.30 9.57
N ALA A 63 2.15 14.39 9.20
CA ALA A 63 1.67 15.75 9.43
C ALA A 63 0.38 16.06 8.67
N ARG A 64 0.30 15.63 7.39
CA ARG A 64 -0.92 15.73 6.57
C ARG A 64 -2.07 14.94 7.16
N ALA A 65 -1.84 13.71 7.60
CA ALA A 65 -2.85 12.89 8.27
C ALA A 65 -3.43 13.59 9.49
N ARG A 66 -2.59 14.20 10.34
CA ARG A 66 -3.06 15.00 11.49
C ARG A 66 -3.94 16.18 11.10
N LEU A 67 -3.62 16.86 10.00
CA LEU A 67 -4.46 17.94 9.46
C LEU A 67 -5.81 17.40 8.97
N LEU A 68 -5.82 16.28 8.26
CA LEU A 68 -7.05 15.66 7.76
C LEU A 68 -7.96 15.18 8.90
N THR A 69 -7.40 14.53 9.92
CA THR A 69 -8.16 14.07 11.10
C THR A 69 -8.71 15.21 11.96
N ALA A 70 -8.16 16.42 11.81
CA ALA A 70 -8.61 17.60 12.53
C ALA A 70 -9.80 18.31 11.85
N LEU A 71 -10.16 17.92 10.63
CA LEU A 71 -11.31 18.50 9.92
C LEU A 71 -12.60 18.27 10.74
N PRO A 72 -13.38 19.32 11.05
CA PRO A 72 -14.68 19.20 11.70
C PRO A 72 -15.77 18.85 10.69
N LEU A 73 -15.43 18.02 9.69
CA LEU A 73 -16.33 17.55 8.64
C LEU A 73 -16.61 16.06 8.85
N ARG A 74 -17.77 15.60 8.38
CA ARG A 74 -18.20 14.20 8.48
C ARG A 74 -18.87 13.72 7.19
N GLY A 75 -18.92 12.41 7.00
CA GLY A 75 -19.63 11.77 5.89
C GLY A 75 -19.33 12.38 4.52
N ALA A 76 -20.38 12.81 3.81
CA ALA A 76 -20.27 13.34 2.44
C ALA A 76 -19.42 14.62 2.34
N ALA A 77 -19.51 15.52 3.33
CA ALA A 77 -18.74 16.76 3.32
C ALA A 77 -17.24 16.50 3.51
N LEU A 78 -16.89 15.58 4.41
CA LEU A 78 -15.50 15.14 4.57
C LEU A 78 -14.99 14.49 3.29
N ALA A 79 -15.76 13.55 2.71
CA ALA A 79 -15.38 12.88 1.47
C ALA A 79 -15.15 13.86 0.31
N ALA A 80 -15.96 14.91 0.19
CA ALA A 80 -15.78 15.94 -0.83
C ALA A 80 -14.45 16.70 -0.66
N GLU A 81 -14.12 17.12 0.56
CA GLU A 81 -12.85 17.83 0.84
C GLU A 81 -11.63 16.92 0.62
N ILE A 82 -11.68 15.67 1.08
CA ILE A 82 -10.63 14.67 0.87
C ILE A 82 -10.43 14.37 -0.63
N THR A 83 -11.53 14.22 -1.38
CA THR A 83 -11.48 14.01 -2.83
C THR A 83 -10.85 15.20 -3.55
N ALA A 84 -11.16 16.44 -3.13
CA ALA A 84 -10.57 17.63 -3.70
C ALA A 84 -9.06 17.70 -3.43
N LEU A 85 -8.62 17.43 -2.20
CA LEU A 85 -7.20 17.40 -1.84
C LEU A 85 -6.43 16.32 -2.61
N HIS A 86 -7.02 15.16 -2.84
CA HIS A 86 -6.42 14.12 -3.68
C HIS A 86 -6.35 14.58 -5.15
N ARG A 87 -7.47 15.00 -5.74
CA ARG A 87 -7.57 15.33 -7.16
C ARG A 87 -6.60 16.44 -7.59
N TYR A 88 -6.40 17.45 -6.75
CA TYR A 88 -5.58 18.62 -7.09
C TYR A 88 -4.19 18.60 -6.44
N GLY A 89 -3.88 17.58 -5.65
CA GLY A 89 -2.58 17.42 -5.00
C GLY A 89 -1.53 16.79 -5.92
N ASP A 90 -0.26 17.01 -5.58
CA ASP A 90 0.85 16.25 -6.18
C ASP A 90 0.86 14.78 -5.71
N ALA A 91 1.76 13.94 -6.27
CA ALA A 91 1.82 12.52 -5.92
C ALA A 91 2.07 12.29 -4.41
N ALA A 92 2.88 13.13 -3.76
CA ALA A 92 3.14 13.00 -2.32
C ALA A 92 1.90 13.38 -1.47
N GLU A 93 1.10 14.32 -1.96
CA GLU A 93 -0.16 14.75 -1.37
C GLU A 93 -1.27 13.71 -1.55
N GLN A 94 -1.42 13.16 -2.76
CA GLN A 94 -2.31 12.05 -3.06
C GLN A 94 -1.99 10.82 -2.20
N ARG A 95 -0.71 10.47 -2.09
CA ARG A 95 -0.22 9.38 -1.25
C ARG A 95 -0.60 9.58 0.22
N ALA A 96 -0.43 10.79 0.74
CA ALA A 96 -0.81 11.11 2.12
C ALA A 96 -2.33 10.99 2.34
N VAL A 97 -3.16 11.36 1.36
CA VAL A 97 -4.61 11.15 1.41
C VAL A 97 -4.92 9.65 1.50
N LEU A 98 -4.40 8.84 0.57
CA LEU A 98 -4.66 7.39 0.50
C LEU A 98 -4.27 6.69 1.82
N ARG A 99 -3.08 7.01 2.35
CA ARG A 99 -2.60 6.46 3.63
C ARG A 99 -3.46 6.87 4.83
N SER A 100 -4.17 8.00 4.75
CA SER A 100 -5.01 8.51 5.83
C SER A 100 -6.43 7.97 5.82
N LEU A 101 -6.89 7.30 4.75
CA LEU A 101 -8.29 6.90 4.60
C LEU A 101 -8.78 6.00 5.75
N ALA A 102 -7.96 5.04 6.20
CA ALA A 102 -8.30 4.17 7.33
C ALA A 102 -8.45 4.97 8.63
N LEU A 103 -7.60 5.98 8.85
CA LEU A 103 -7.65 6.84 10.03
C LEU A 103 -8.92 7.70 10.04
N LEU A 104 -9.34 8.16 8.86
CA LEU A 104 -10.57 8.95 8.70
C LEU A 104 -11.82 8.09 8.94
N GLU A 105 -11.83 6.86 8.44
CA GLU A 105 -12.88 5.88 8.73
C GLU A 105 -12.95 5.53 10.22
N ASP A 106 -11.81 5.25 10.84
CA ASP A 106 -11.73 4.89 12.25
C ASP A 106 -12.19 6.05 13.16
N ALA A 107 -11.97 7.31 12.73
CA ALA A 107 -12.43 8.51 13.43
C ALA A 107 -13.89 8.90 13.15
N ASP A 108 -14.44 8.51 12.00
CA ASP A 108 -15.81 8.78 11.56
C ASP A 108 -16.34 7.61 10.73
N ALA A 109 -17.11 6.72 11.36
CA ALA A 109 -17.73 5.58 10.69
C ALA A 109 -18.69 6.00 9.56
N SER A 110 -19.17 7.25 9.50
CA SER A 110 -19.99 7.74 8.38
C SER A 110 -19.17 8.02 7.10
N PHE A 111 -17.84 8.04 7.22
CA PHE A 111 -16.91 8.06 6.10
C PHE A 111 -16.85 6.72 5.37
N ALA A 112 -16.97 5.59 6.10
CA ALA A 112 -17.08 4.21 5.59
C ALA A 112 -16.41 3.98 4.22
N ASP A 113 -17.20 3.67 3.19
CA ASP A 113 -16.78 3.31 1.83
C ASP A 113 -16.51 4.52 0.91
N ARG A 114 -16.64 5.75 1.41
CA ARG A 114 -16.57 6.97 0.58
C ARG A 114 -15.19 7.24 -0.01
N GLY A 115 -14.13 6.65 0.54
CA GLY A 115 -12.77 6.70 -0.01
C GLY A 115 -12.48 5.66 -1.11
N VAL A 116 -13.37 4.69 -1.35
CA VAL A 116 -13.15 3.61 -2.35
C VAL A 116 -12.88 4.14 -3.76
N PRO A 117 -13.56 5.20 -4.25
CA PRO A 117 -13.25 5.77 -5.56
C PRO A 117 -11.78 6.22 -5.70
N LEU A 118 -11.17 6.76 -4.65
CA LEU A 118 -9.77 7.21 -4.65
C LEU A 118 -8.80 6.03 -4.73
N VAL A 119 -9.07 4.96 -3.99
CA VAL A 119 -8.31 3.69 -4.07
C VAL A 119 -8.36 3.14 -5.49
N ARG A 120 -9.56 3.05 -6.07
CA ARG A 120 -9.75 2.55 -7.45
C ARG A 120 -9.09 3.45 -8.50
N GLU A 121 -9.04 4.76 -8.27
CA GLU A 121 -8.34 5.70 -9.15
C GLU A 121 -6.82 5.47 -9.11
N ALA A 122 -6.22 5.40 -7.92
CA ALA A 122 -4.80 5.11 -7.74
C ALA A 122 -4.41 3.78 -8.41
N LEU A 123 -5.23 2.74 -8.23
CA LEU A 123 -4.99 1.42 -8.83
C LEU A 123 -5.13 1.37 -10.36
N ARG A 124 -5.73 2.39 -11.01
CA ARG A 124 -5.72 2.52 -12.47
C ARG A 124 -4.44 3.16 -13.01
N GLY A 125 -3.80 4.02 -12.23
CA GLY A 125 -2.52 4.66 -12.57
C GLY A 125 -1.30 3.76 -12.37
N ASN A 126 -0.11 4.20 -12.78
CA ASN A 126 1.14 3.41 -12.68
C ASN A 126 2.14 3.97 -11.66
N ASP A 127 1.73 4.94 -10.84
CA ASP A 127 2.55 5.46 -9.77
C ASP A 127 2.62 4.43 -8.63
N THR A 128 3.80 3.86 -8.42
CA THR A 128 4.02 2.76 -7.46
C THR A 128 3.76 3.19 -6.03
N ASP A 129 4.07 4.44 -5.69
CA ASP A 129 3.87 4.95 -4.33
C ASP A 129 2.38 5.14 -4.01
N LEU A 130 1.59 5.52 -5.02
CA LEU A 130 0.13 5.60 -4.91
C LEU A 130 -0.52 4.22 -4.89
N ILE A 131 -0.05 3.28 -5.72
CA ILE A 131 -0.54 1.89 -5.69
C ILE A 131 -0.30 1.27 -4.31
N GLU A 132 0.92 1.41 -3.77
CA GLU A 132 1.25 0.94 -2.43
C GLU A 132 0.33 1.55 -1.37
N ALA A 133 0.17 2.88 -1.39
CA ALA A 133 -0.70 3.57 -0.43
C ALA A 133 -2.17 3.16 -0.55
N ALA A 134 -2.66 2.89 -1.76
CA ALA A 134 -4.02 2.42 -2.00
C ALA A 134 -4.27 1.01 -1.44
N LEU A 135 -3.22 0.19 -1.34
CA LEU A 135 -3.26 -1.17 -0.78
C LEU A 135 -2.92 -1.24 0.72
N GLY A 136 -2.96 -0.10 1.41
CA GLY A 136 -2.98 -0.03 2.87
C GLY A 136 -4.30 -0.56 3.47
N SER A 137 -4.44 -0.42 4.80
CA SER A 137 -5.55 -0.98 5.57
C SER A 137 -6.94 -0.65 5.02
N TYR A 138 -7.15 0.57 4.51
CA TYR A 138 -8.44 0.97 3.94
C TYR A 138 -8.78 0.18 2.67
N GLY A 139 -7.84 0.08 1.73
CA GLY A 139 -8.04 -0.70 0.51
C GLY A 139 -8.30 -2.18 0.81
N ALA A 140 -7.56 -2.74 1.78
CA ALA A 140 -7.77 -4.13 2.18
C ALA A 140 -9.13 -4.40 2.87
N ARG A 141 -9.72 -3.41 3.55
CA ARG A 141 -11.07 -3.51 4.13
C ARG A 141 -12.16 -3.46 3.06
N HIS A 142 -12.02 -2.57 2.07
CA HIS A 142 -13.13 -2.18 1.18
C HIS A 142 -13.06 -2.74 -0.23
N LEU A 143 -11.90 -3.18 -0.71
CA LEU A 143 -11.82 -3.86 -2.01
C LEU A 143 -12.50 -5.22 -1.90
N ASP A 144 -13.38 -5.51 -2.87
CA ASP A 144 -13.87 -6.86 -3.07
C ASP A 144 -12.71 -7.81 -3.43
N HIS A 145 -12.98 -9.12 -3.41
CA HIS A 145 -11.96 -10.12 -3.64
C HIS A 145 -11.30 -9.97 -5.02
N ASP A 146 -12.08 -9.73 -6.08
CA ASP A 146 -11.55 -9.63 -7.44
C ASP A 146 -10.64 -8.41 -7.60
N ALA A 147 -11.10 -7.23 -7.17
CA ALA A 147 -10.34 -6.00 -7.24
C ALA A 147 -9.04 -6.09 -6.41
N TYR A 148 -9.10 -6.72 -5.24
CA TYR A 148 -7.92 -6.94 -4.41
C TYR A 148 -6.90 -7.86 -5.10
N ARG A 149 -7.33 -8.99 -5.69
CA ARG A 149 -6.44 -9.91 -6.42
C ARG A 149 -5.76 -9.23 -7.60
N HIS A 150 -6.51 -8.50 -8.42
CA HIS A 150 -5.96 -7.76 -9.55
C HIS A 150 -4.97 -6.67 -9.11
N ALA A 151 -5.20 -6.03 -7.96
CA ALA A 151 -4.28 -5.06 -7.41
C ALA A 151 -2.98 -5.70 -6.88
N VAL A 152 -3.05 -6.90 -6.28
CA VAL A 152 -1.87 -7.69 -5.90
C VAL A 152 -1.08 -8.13 -7.13
N LEU A 153 -1.75 -8.61 -8.18
CA LEU A 153 -1.09 -8.90 -9.46
C LEU A 153 -0.38 -7.67 -10.02
N LYS A 154 -1.03 -6.51 -9.96
CA LYS A 154 -0.41 -5.26 -10.40
C LYS A 154 0.87 -4.96 -9.63
N CYS A 155 0.91 -5.23 -8.32
CA CYS A 155 2.12 -5.04 -7.53
C CYS A 155 3.30 -5.86 -8.07
N VAL A 156 3.09 -7.16 -8.35
CA VAL A 156 4.17 -8.00 -8.88
C VAL A 156 4.58 -7.64 -10.31
N PHE A 157 3.66 -7.07 -11.11
CA PHE A 157 4.01 -6.54 -12.44
C PHE A 157 4.79 -5.21 -12.38
N CYS A 158 4.60 -4.43 -11.32
CA CYS A 158 5.25 -3.14 -11.10
C CYS A 158 6.44 -3.21 -10.14
N ASP A 159 6.90 -4.42 -9.80
CA ASP A 159 7.99 -4.67 -8.83
C ASP A 159 7.76 -4.02 -7.45
N ILE A 160 6.50 -3.89 -7.02
CA ILE A 160 6.13 -3.41 -5.69
C ILE A 160 6.21 -4.59 -4.71
N PRO A 161 7.01 -4.50 -3.63
CA PRO A 161 7.15 -5.58 -2.66
C PRO A 161 5.81 -5.94 -2.01
N LEU A 162 5.48 -7.23 -1.99
CA LEU A 162 4.20 -7.71 -1.45
C LEU A 162 4.09 -7.58 0.09
N ASP A 163 5.22 -7.36 0.78
CA ASP A 163 5.24 -7.04 2.22
C ASP A 163 4.59 -5.69 2.56
N ARG A 164 4.32 -4.85 1.55
CA ARG A 164 3.62 -3.57 1.68
C ARG A 164 2.11 -3.66 1.56
N VAL A 165 1.58 -4.80 1.08
CA VAL A 165 0.15 -4.99 0.89
C VAL A 165 -0.49 -5.42 2.20
N ALA A 166 -1.43 -4.63 2.72
CA ALA A 166 -2.05 -4.89 4.01
C ALA A 166 -2.87 -6.19 4.01
N VAL A 167 -2.71 -7.01 5.07
CA VAL A 167 -3.42 -8.28 5.30
C VAL A 167 -3.38 -9.27 4.13
N LEU A 168 -2.31 -9.23 3.32
CA LEU A 168 -2.14 -10.10 2.16
C LEU A 168 -2.21 -11.59 2.52
N ALA A 169 -1.56 -12.03 3.59
CA ALA A 169 -1.59 -13.43 4.01
C ALA A 169 -3.02 -13.91 4.37
N GLU A 170 -3.85 -13.01 4.92
CA GLU A 170 -5.24 -13.33 5.31
C GLU A 170 -6.18 -13.34 4.11
N ARG A 171 -5.95 -12.44 3.14
CA ARG A 171 -6.78 -12.31 1.92
C ARG A 171 -6.30 -13.15 0.74
N ALA A 172 -5.15 -13.81 0.87
CA ALA A 172 -4.61 -14.67 -0.18
C ALA A 172 -5.40 -15.97 -0.22
N ASP A 173 -6.33 -16.05 -1.18
CA ASP A 173 -7.09 -17.25 -1.47
C ASP A 173 -6.48 -18.06 -2.63
N HIS A 174 -7.10 -19.21 -2.89
CA HIS A 174 -6.67 -20.12 -3.94
C HIS A 174 -6.67 -19.45 -5.33
N GLU A 175 -7.62 -18.56 -5.60
CA GLU A 175 -7.69 -17.89 -6.90
C GLU A 175 -6.53 -16.90 -7.07
N LEU A 176 -6.17 -16.16 -6.02
CA LEU A 176 -4.96 -15.32 -6.05
C LEU A 176 -3.71 -16.14 -6.30
N ALA A 177 -3.56 -17.28 -5.61
CA ALA A 177 -2.41 -18.15 -5.81
C ALA A 177 -2.37 -18.75 -7.23
N ARG A 178 -3.52 -19.14 -7.79
CA ARG A 178 -3.63 -19.58 -9.20
C ARG A 178 -3.16 -18.48 -10.16
N MET A 179 -3.64 -17.25 -9.99
CA MET A 179 -3.24 -16.09 -10.81
C MET A 179 -1.73 -15.79 -10.69
N LEU A 180 -1.16 -15.91 -9.49
CA LEU A 180 0.28 -15.73 -9.27
C LEU A 180 1.11 -16.86 -9.87
N ALA A 181 0.58 -18.09 -9.93
CA ALA A 181 1.22 -19.21 -10.59
C ALA A 181 1.23 -19.02 -12.12
N ASP A 182 0.14 -18.51 -12.71
CA ASP A 182 0.09 -18.11 -14.13
C ASP A 182 1.13 -17.01 -14.41
N PHE A 183 1.20 -15.97 -13.57
CA PHE A 183 2.24 -14.94 -13.67
C PHE A 183 3.67 -15.53 -13.60
N ALA A 184 3.92 -16.45 -12.67
CA ALA A 184 5.20 -17.13 -12.57
C ALA A 184 5.53 -17.93 -13.85
N HIS A 185 4.54 -18.62 -14.43
CA HIS A 185 4.70 -19.32 -15.70
C HIS A 185 5.05 -18.36 -16.83
N GLU A 186 4.35 -17.23 -16.97
CA GLU A 186 4.65 -16.21 -17.98
C GLU A 186 6.06 -15.63 -17.84
N ARG A 187 6.52 -15.40 -16.61
CA ARG A 187 7.90 -14.96 -16.33
C ARG A 187 8.92 -15.99 -16.81
N VAL A 188 8.74 -17.25 -16.43
CA VAL A 188 9.61 -18.37 -16.82
C VAL A 188 9.60 -18.61 -18.33
N ALA A 189 8.44 -18.53 -18.98
CA ALA A 189 8.32 -18.62 -20.43
C ALA A 189 9.03 -17.47 -21.16
N ALA A 190 9.26 -16.34 -20.50
CA ALA A 190 10.10 -15.25 -20.98
C ALA A 190 11.60 -15.41 -20.58
N GLY A 191 11.99 -16.51 -19.93
CA GLY A 191 13.34 -16.75 -19.43
C GLY A 191 13.71 -15.89 -18.21
N ARG A 192 12.72 -15.27 -17.55
CA ARG A 192 12.92 -14.34 -16.44
C ARG A 192 12.66 -15.02 -15.10
N ASP A 193 13.34 -14.55 -14.05
CA ASP A 193 13.12 -15.02 -12.69
C ASP A 193 11.77 -14.50 -12.13
N VAL A 194 11.22 -15.26 -11.19
CA VAL A 194 9.99 -14.93 -10.47
C VAL A 194 10.35 -14.23 -9.15
N PRO A 195 9.66 -13.12 -8.78
CA PRO A 195 9.87 -12.44 -7.50
C PRO A 195 9.73 -13.38 -6.29
N ALA A 196 10.64 -13.24 -5.32
CA ALA A 196 10.75 -14.17 -4.19
C ALA A 196 9.55 -14.14 -3.24
N ASP A 197 8.86 -13.00 -3.16
CA ASP A 197 7.68 -12.77 -2.33
C ASP A 197 6.40 -13.42 -2.88
N VAL A 198 6.43 -13.95 -4.11
CA VAL A 198 5.35 -14.78 -4.68
C VAL A 198 5.32 -16.18 -4.05
N TRP A 199 6.48 -16.75 -3.73
CA TRP A 199 6.58 -18.15 -3.29
C TRP A 199 5.83 -18.49 -2.01
N PRO A 200 5.82 -17.66 -0.95
CA PRO A 200 5.02 -17.92 0.25
C PRO A 200 3.52 -18.08 -0.07
N LEU A 201 2.99 -17.31 -1.02
CA LEU A 201 1.58 -17.37 -1.40
C LEU A 201 1.24 -18.64 -2.18
N LEU A 202 2.12 -19.09 -3.08
CA LEU A 202 1.93 -20.36 -3.78
C LEU A 202 2.03 -21.55 -2.82
N ARG A 203 2.98 -21.53 -1.88
CA ARG A 203 3.13 -22.60 -0.88
C ARG A 203 1.94 -22.69 0.08
N ALA A 204 1.28 -21.57 0.38
CA ALA A 204 0.06 -21.55 1.18
C ALA A 204 -1.13 -22.22 0.46
N HIS A 205 -1.06 -22.38 -0.87
CA HIS A 205 -2.09 -23.02 -1.70
C HIS A 205 -1.47 -24.10 -2.61
N PRO A 206 -1.08 -25.26 -2.04
CA PRO A 206 -0.45 -26.35 -2.78
C PRO A 206 -1.30 -26.82 -3.98
N GLY A 207 -0.65 -27.20 -5.08
CA GLY A 207 -1.31 -27.63 -6.32
C GLY A 207 -1.44 -26.52 -7.36
N THR A 208 -1.42 -25.25 -6.96
CA THR A 208 -1.53 -24.11 -7.89
C THR A 208 -0.35 -24.01 -8.85
N LEU A 209 0.89 -24.15 -8.33
CA LEU A 209 2.10 -24.15 -9.16
C LEU A 209 2.13 -25.35 -10.09
N GLU A 210 1.79 -26.54 -9.60
CA GLU A 210 1.77 -27.77 -10.38
C GLU A 210 0.76 -27.69 -11.55
N ALA A 211 -0.37 -27.00 -11.34
CA ALA A 211 -1.40 -26.77 -12.35
C ALA A 211 -1.05 -25.67 -13.38
N SER A 212 -0.11 -24.77 -13.08
CA SER A 212 0.23 -23.60 -13.94
C SER A 212 0.93 -23.93 -15.25
N GLY A 213 1.39 -25.16 -15.46
CA GLY A 213 2.22 -25.53 -16.60
C GLY A 213 3.70 -25.14 -16.48
N LEU A 214 4.07 -24.30 -15.49
CA LEU A 214 5.47 -23.95 -15.20
C LEU A 214 6.40 -25.17 -15.08
N PRO A 215 6.04 -26.27 -14.37
CA PRO A 215 6.93 -27.44 -14.29
C PRO A 215 7.28 -28.07 -15.64
N ALA A 216 6.40 -27.96 -16.64
CA ALA A 216 6.65 -28.51 -17.98
C ALA A 216 7.77 -27.74 -18.72
N GLU A 217 8.02 -26.48 -18.37
CA GLU A 217 9.08 -25.64 -18.97
C GLU A 217 10.49 -26.18 -18.68
N THR A 218 10.66 -27.05 -17.67
CA THR A 218 11.94 -27.77 -17.43
C THR A 218 12.38 -28.66 -18.60
N ARG A 219 11.45 -28.99 -19.51
CA ARG A 219 11.71 -29.76 -20.73
C ARG A 219 11.69 -28.90 -21.99
N SER A 220 11.61 -27.57 -21.86
CA SER A 220 11.57 -26.66 -22.99
C SER A 220 12.80 -26.82 -23.89
N ALA A 221 12.58 -26.79 -25.21
CA ALA A 221 13.66 -26.76 -26.20
C ALA A 221 14.43 -25.43 -26.17
N VAL A 222 13.83 -24.37 -25.61
CA VAL A 222 14.45 -23.06 -25.44
C VAL A 222 15.31 -23.07 -24.16
N PRO A 223 16.65 -22.94 -24.25
CA PRO A 223 17.54 -23.10 -23.09
C PRO A 223 17.22 -22.13 -21.94
N ASP A 224 16.91 -20.87 -22.24
CA ASP A 224 16.65 -19.85 -21.22
C ASP A 224 15.37 -20.13 -20.42
N ARG A 225 14.30 -20.60 -21.10
CA ARG A 225 13.05 -21.01 -20.44
C ARG A 225 13.29 -22.19 -19.50
N ARG A 226 14.01 -23.19 -19.99
CA ARG A 226 14.38 -24.36 -19.19
C ARG A 226 15.21 -23.97 -17.97
N ALA A 227 16.21 -23.13 -18.14
CA ALA A 227 17.05 -22.67 -17.04
C ALA A 227 16.25 -21.86 -16.00
N ALA A 228 15.35 -20.97 -16.45
CA ALA A 228 14.47 -20.21 -15.57
C ALA A 228 13.49 -21.12 -14.80
N ALA A 229 12.93 -22.13 -15.46
CA ALA A 229 12.03 -23.10 -14.82
C ALA A 229 12.73 -23.89 -13.70
N LEU A 230 13.96 -24.35 -13.94
CA LEU A 230 14.75 -25.05 -12.92
C LEU A 230 15.01 -24.15 -11.71
N ARG A 231 15.46 -22.90 -11.92
CA ARG A 231 15.66 -21.93 -10.82
C ARG A 231 14.37 -21.63 -10.06
N ALA A 232 13.25 -21.49 -10.77
CA ALA A 232 11.95 -21.24 -10.15
C ALA A 232 11.50 -22.39 -9.26
N LEU A 233 11.64 -23.64 -9.71
CA LEU A 233 11.29 -24.82 -8.91
C LEU A 233 12.23 -25.00 -7.71
N ASP A 234 13.53 -24.75 -7.88
CA ASP A 234 14.50 -24.77 -6.79
C ASP A 234 14.15 -23.70 -5.72
N ALA A 235 13.80 -22.49 -6.15
CA ALA A 235 13.40 -21.40 -5.25
C ALA A 235 12.06 -21.67 -4.53
N TYR A 236 11.11 -22.31 -5.22
CA TYR A 236 9.85 -22.73 -4.61
C TYR A 236 10.05 -23.81 -3.56
N ALA A 237 10.90 -24.80 -3.85
CA ALA A 237 11.23 -25.91 -2.95
C ALA A 237 12.12 -25.50 -1.77
N ALA A 238 12.92 -24.45 -1.92
CA ALA A 238 13.71 -23.90 -0.83
C ALA A 238 12.81 -23.46 0.32
N THR A 239 13.04 -24.04 1.50
CA THR A 239 12.37 -23.60 2.74
C THR A 239 12.79 -22.15 3.00
N PRO A 240 11.86 -21.23 3.28
CA PRO A 240 12.25 -19.87 3.61
C PRO A 240 13.14 -19.90 4.85
N THR A 241 14.38 -19.43 4.71
CA THR A 241 15.22 -19.11 5.86
C THR A 241 14.45 -18.07 6.66
N SER A 242 13.96 -18.44 7.84
CA SER A 242 13.31 -17.49 8.75
C SER A 242 14.23 -16.28 8.91
N PRO A 243 13.77 -15.03 8.73
CA PRO A 243 14.56 -13.89 9.15
C PRO A 243 14.74 -14.02 10.66
N ALA A 244 15.98 -14.17 11.10
CA ALA A 244 16.32 -14.24 12.51
C ALA A 244 15.80 -12.99 13.24
N GLY A 245 14.86 -13.20 14.17
CA GLY A 245 14.59 -12.37 15.34
C GLY A 245 14.38 -10.86 15.12
N ALA A 246 13.12 -10.43 15.07
CA ALA A 246 12.72 -9.16 15.67
C ALA A 246 12.01 -9.48 16.99
N ALA A 247 12.80 -9.56 18.06
CA ALA A 247 12.35 -9.44 19.44
C ALA A 247 12.50 -7.99 19.91
#